data_AF-A0A223HHL3-F1
#
_entry.id   AF-A0A223HHL3-F1
#
_cell.length_a   1.000
_cell.length_b   1.000
_cell.length_c   1.000
_cell.angle_alpha   90.00
_cell.angle_beta   90.00
_cell.angle_gamma   90.00
#
_symmetry.space_group_name_H-M   'P 1'
#
loop_
_entity.id
_entity.type
_entity.pdbx_description
1 polymer ?
#
loop_
_entity_poly.entity_id
_entity_poly.type
_entity_poly.pdbx_seq_one_letter_code
_entity_poly.pdbx_strand_id
1 'polypeptide(L)'
;MKKKNLVCVSALCALMSFSFVSCDDDNEPSLNIPNVSVTNVSFTDENPEALKVSGTLNWTAPSSVDNVTKYVIYGSSDGTAKDMKIAEVEVGTHSYAITDVVNIGYLLVIAANAEGESSVYASVRVIDFVKDSSFMALYFLNSGNMGNNNSSLYMYDIEKDEVVPDYFLAQNGRGLGDTAQDMIVYGDKMYIAVYGESTIEVTDLKAKSIKQVKTEGQPRYMVSEGGKVYISYYNGYVARLDTASLEVEAKVKVGRNPEQLAVSSNKLFVSNSGGMDYSTEVGYDKTVSVVDLSTFTEIKKLDVVLNPTRIQADEQGNVYVVSMGNYADIPNTVQKINTETYEVTSLTNCPNATEMAYEDGKLFLFYAQWGMSSPAFLTFDTKSQSAGTSFITDGTSIQSPYSISAVGGNVYVAESDYKNNGDIYCFGGDGKLFKKFEAGLNPMKVVLAQKDNI
;
A
#
# COMPACT_ATOMS: atom_id res chain seq x y z
N MET A 1 27.09 -52.89 43.49
CA MET A 1 28.51 -52.69 43.88
C MET A 1 28.58 -51.78 45.11
N LYS A 2 29.71 -51.79 45.84
CA LYS A 2 30.08 -51.03 47.07
C LYS A 2 29.07 -50.01 47.66
N LYS A 3 28.55 -50.30 48.87
CA LYS A 3 28.17 -49.31 49.91
C LYS A 3 29.41 -48.99 50.78
N LYS A 4 29.57 -47.75 51.29
CA LYS A 4 30.39 -47.26 52.44
C LYS A 4 30.35 -45.71 52.44
N ASN A 5 30.45 -44.93 53.53
CA ASN A 5 30.25 -45.12 54.99
C ASN A 5 28.99 -44.28 55.40
N LEU A 6 28.49 -44.08 56.63
CA LEU A 6 28.84 -44.39 58.04
C LEU A 6 29.84 -43.45 58.77
N VAL A 7 29.56 -43.20 60.07
CA VAL A 7 30.40 -42.54 61.12
C VAL A 7 30.51 -40.99 61.03
N CYS A 8 30.45 -40.17 62.10
CA CYS A 8 29.65 -40.08 63.36
C CYS A 8 30.25 -38.91 64.23
N VAL A 9 29.87 -38.80 65.52
CA VAL A 9 30.26 -37.77 66.54
C VAL A 9 29.31 -36.54 66.50
N SER A 10 28.35 -36.29 67.40
CA SER A 10 28.21 -36.40 68.88
C SER A 10 28.85 -35.22 69.65
N ALA A 11 28.31 -34.67 70.75
CA ALA A 11 27.23 -35.14 71.62
C ALA A 11 26.64 -34.01 72.51
N LEU A 12 25.55 -34.36 73.22
CA LEU A 12 25.21 -33.96 74.60
C LEU A 12 24.67 -32.55 74.94
N CYS A 13 23.84 -32.57 76.00
CA CYS A 13 23.33 -31.50 76.87
C CYS A 13 22.10 -30.71 76.37
N ALA A 14 21.09 -30.44 77.21
CA ALA A 14 20.66 -31.06 78.47
C ALA A 14 19.20 -30.60 78.74
N LEU A 15 18.41 -31.34 79.53
CA LEU A 15 17.13 -30.79 79.99
C LEU A 15 17.39 -29.71 81.05
N MET A 16 16.95 -28.49 80.77
CA MET A 16 16.61 -27.51 81.81
C MET A 16 15.18 -27.05 81.58
N SER A 17 14.29 -27.45 82.49
CA SER A 17 12.94 -26.90 82.60
C SER A 17 13.03 -25.46 83.10
N PHE A 18 12.58 -24.50 82.30
CA PHE A 18 12.25 -23.16 82.77
C PHE A 18 10.74 -22.96 82.75
N SER A 19 10.25 -22.27 83.77
CA SER A 19 8.83 -22.03 84.02
C SER A 19 8.18 -21.20 82.93
N PHE A 20 6.93 -21.53 82.58
CA PHE A 20 6.05 -20.60 81.87
C PHE A 20 5.89 -19.32 82.69
N VAL A 21 6.54 -18.25 82.25
CA VAL A 21 6.17 -16.88 82.61
C VAL A 21 5.15 -16.44 81.56
N SER A 22 3.93 -16.14 81.99
CA SER A 22 2.99 -15.39 81.15
C SER A 22 3.53 -13.96 81.06
N CYS A 23 4.26 -13.67 80.00
CA CYS A 23 4.38 -12.31 79.50
C CYS A 23 3.26 -12.15 78.48
N ASP A 24 2.23 -11.42 78.87
CA ASP A 24 1.17 -11.02 77.97
C ASP A 24 1.78 -10.02 76.97
N ASP A 25 1.80 -10.38 75.69
CA ASP A 25 2.21 -9.50 74.59
C ASP A 25 1.08 -9.45 73.55
N ASP A 26 -0.14 -9.20 74.04
CA ASP A 26 -1.36 -8.92 73.27
C ASP A 26 -1.23 -7.56 72.55
N ASN A 27 -0.22 -7.45 71.67
CA ASN A 27 0.02 -6.26 70.87
C ASN A 27 0.87 -6.52 69.60
N GLU A 28 0.74 -7.71 68.98
CA GLU A 28 0.89 -7.73 67.51
C GLU A 28 -0.18 -6.78 66.95
N PRO A 29 0.20 -5.72 66.21
CA PRO A 29 -0.76 -4.78 65.68
C PRO A 29 -1.62 -5.52 64.66
N SER A 30 -2.93 -5.59 64.90
CA SER A 30 -3.86 -6.18 63.94
C SER A 30 -3.70 -5.48 62.60
N LEU A 31 -3.26 -6.23 61.59
CA LEU A 31 -3.25 -5.70 60.23
C LEU A 31 -4.68 -5.28 59.89
N ASN A 32 -4.78 -4.15 59.22
CA ASN A 32 -6.03 -3.66 58.67
C ASN A 32 -5.93 -3.75 57.15
N ILE A 33 -7.05 -3.74 56.43
CA ILE A 33 -7.01 -3.64 54.96
C ILE A 33 -6.20 -2.38 54.57
N PRO A 34 -5.25 -2.44 53.61
CA PRO A 34 -4.44 -1.28 53.27
C PRO A 34 -5.31 -0.14 52.74
N ASN A 35 -4.95 1.11 53.04
CA ASN A 35 -5.62 2.31 52.53
C ASN A 35 -4.61 3.22 51.82
N VAL A 36 -3.89 2.62 50.86
CA VAL A 36 -2.79 3.25 50.11
C VAL A 36 -2.84 2.80 48.65
N SER A 37 -2.38 3.67 47.75
CA SER A 37 -2.27 3.39 46.32
C SER A 37 -0.84 3.55 45.84
N VAL A 38 -0.47 2.77 44.83
CA VAL A 38 0.70 3.07 43.99
C VAL A 38 0.48 4.36 43.20
N THR A 39 1.55 4.91 42.62
CA THR A 39 1.52 6.12 41.78
C THR A 39 2.30 5.89 40.48
N ASN A 40 2.25 6.85 39.54
CA ASN A 40 2.98 6.79 38.26
C ASN A 40 2.76 5.48 37.48
N VAL A 41 1.53 4.96 37.46
CA VAL A 41 1.22 3.71 36.74
C VAL A 41 1.31 3.99 35.24
N SER A 42 2.12 3.20 34.53
CA SER A 42 2.32 3.33 33.09
C SER A 42 2.37 1.96 32.41
N PHE A 43 1.85 1.91 31.19
CA PHE A 43 1.82 0.73 30.34
C PHE A 43 1.93 1.19 28.88
N THR A 44 2.52 0.36 28.04
CA THR A 44 2.54 0.51 26.58
C THR A 44 2.28 -0.87 26.00
N ASP A 45 1.40 -0.94 24.99
CA ASP A 45 1.14 -2.20 24.29
C ASP A 45 2.22 -2.44 23.24
N GLU A 46 2.74 -3.66 23.22
CA GLU A 46 3.80 -4.17 22.35
C GLU A 46 3.24 -5.27 21.42
N ASN A 47 1.98 -5.66 21.58
CA ASN A 47 1.32 -6.67 20.77
C ASN A 47 0.64 -6.05 19.53
N PRO A 48 0.86 -6.59 18.31
CA PRO A 48 0.25 -6.08 17.09
C PRO A 48 -1.19 -6.59 16.83
N GLU A 49 -1.67 -7.59 17.59
CA GLU A 49 -2.99 -8.21 17.41
C GLU A 49 -4.09 -7.40 18.12
N ALA A 50 -5.11 -6.95 17.37
CA ALA A 50 -6.19 -6.15 17.93
C ALA A 50 -6.93 -6.84 19.10
N LEU A 51 -7.27 -6.06 20.13
CA LEU A 51 -7.90 -6.47 21.39
C LEU A 51 -7.06 -7.44 22.25
N LYS A 52 -5.78 -7.69 21.94
CA LYS A 52 -4.90 -8.65 22.61
C LYS A 52 -3.63 -7.95 23.07
N VAL A 53 -3.52 -7.70 24.37
CA VAL A 53 -2.59 -6.75 24.97
C VAL A 53 -1.35 -7.46 25.53
N SER A 54 -0.15 -6.93 25.30
CA SER A 54 1.10 -7.42 25.93
C SER A 54 2.13 -6.32 26.10
N GLY A 55 3.00 -6.41 27.11
CA GLY A 55 4.02 -5.39 27.39
C GLY A 55 4.29 -5.23 28.88
N THR A 56 5.06 -4.21 29.25
CA THR A 56 5.46 -4.01 30.66
C THR A 56 4.60 -2.96 31.36
N LEU A 57 3.83 -3.39 32.37
CA LEU A 57 3.16 -2.51 33.34
C LEU A 57 4.18 -2.07 34.40
N ASN A 58 4.25 -0.78 34.72
CA ASN A 58 5.17 -0.19 35.69
C ASN A 58 4.43 0.70 36.69
N TRP A 59 4.95 0.83 37.92
CA TRP A 59 4.40 1.72 38.95
C TRP A 59 5.46 2.13 40.00
N THR A 60 5.17 3.21 40.73
CA THR A 60 5.89 3.65 41.92
C THR A 60 5.14 3.22 43.18
N ALA A 61 5.84 2.60 44.15
CA ALA A 61 5.24 2.18 45.42
C ALA A 61 4.63 3.35 46.23
N PRO A 62 3.70 3.10 47.16
CA PRO A 62 3.21 4.13 48.09
C PRO A 62 4.32 4.60 49.04
N SER A 63 4.13 5.77 49.68
CA SER A 63 5.10 6.38 50.60
C SER A 63 5.32 5.63 51.93
N SER A 64 4.43 4.69 52.25
CA SER A 64 4.59 3.68 53.30
C SER A 64 4.03 2.36 52.78
N VAL A 65 4.72 1.26 53.09
CA VAL A 65 4.33 -0.11 52.72
C VAL A 65 4.22 -1.01 53.95
N ASP A 66 4.24 -0.44 55.15
CA ASP A 66 4.35 -1.17 56.44
C ASP A 66 3.18 -2.13 56.71
N ASN A 67 2.06 -1.95 56.00
CA ASN A 67 0.85 -2.77 56.06
C ASN A 67 0.53 -3.45 54.71
N VAL A 68 1.45 -3.45 53.74
CA VAL A 68 1.27 -4.00 52.38
C VAL A 68 2.21 -5.19 52.19
N THR A 69 1.68 -6.36 51.82
CA THR A 69 2.51 -7.55 51.53
C THR A 69 2.57 -7.91 50.06
N LYS A 70 1.60 -7.45 49.26
CA LYS A 70 1.52 -7.71 47.81
C LYS A 70 0.82 -6.58 47.05
N TYR A 71 1.04 -6.53 45.75
CA TYR A 71 0.20 -5.81 44.80
C TYR A 71 -0.61 -6.80 43.97
N VAL A 72 -1.87 -6.47 43.72
CA VAL A 72 -2.77 -7.23 42.85
C VAL A 72 -3.03 -6.44 41.58
N ILE A 73 -2.93 -7.11 40.43
CA ILE A 73 -3.10 -6.51 39.10
C ILE A 73 -4.41 -7.02 38.50
N TYR A 74 -5.27 -6.09 38.09
CA TYR A 74 -6.54 -6.38 37.43
C TYR A 74 -6.62 -5.73 36.05
N GLY A 75 -7.16 -6.47 35.09
CA GLY A 75 -7.74 -5.91 33.86
C GLY A 75 -9.15 -5.39 34.14
N SER A 76 -9.50 -4.28 33.50
CA SER A 76 -10.77 -3.57 33.70
C SER A 76 -11.29 -2.98 32.40
N SER A 77 -12.61 -2.93 32.26
CA SER A 77 -13.33 -2.30 31.16
C SER A 77 -13.45 -0.78 31.31
N ASP A 78 -13.69 -0.28 32.53
CA ASP A 78 -13.97 1.14 32.82
C ASP A 78 -12.89 1.88 33.64
N GLY A 79 -11.91 1.14 34.17
CA GLY A 79 -10.84 1.68 35.03
C GLY A 79 -11.11 1.57 36.53
N THR A 80 -12.26 1.03 36.92
CA THR A 80 -12.71 0.87 38.31
C THR A 80 -13.18 -0.55 38.65
N ALA A 81 -13.80 -1.24 37.68
CA ALA A 81 -14.29 -2.60 37.84
C ALA A 81 -13.13 -3.63 37.82
N LYS A 82 -13.16 -4.60 38.73
CA LYS A 82 -12.11 -5.64 38.88
C LYS A 82 -12.40 -6.85 37.99
N ASP A 83 -12.56 -6.62 36.68
CA ASP A 83 -13.17 -7.56 35.74
C ASP A 83 -12.37 -8.86 35.53
N MET A 84 -11.03 -8.75 35.45
CA MET A 84 -10.14 -9.92 35.30
C MET A 84 -8.94 -9.80 36.23
N LYS A 85 -8.71 -10.77 37.12
CA LYS A 85 -7.49 -10.83 37.93
C LYS A 85 -6.34 -11.36 37.06
N ILE A 86 -5.32 -10.53 36.82
CA ILE A 86 -4.18 -10.88 35.96
C ILE A 86 -3.05 -11.49 36.77
N ALA A 87 -2.70 -10.90 37.92
CA ALA A 87 -1.56 -11.34 38.73
C ALA A 87 -1.64 -10.89 40.20
N GLU A 88 -0.81 -11.52 41.03
CA GLU A 88 -0.36 -10.97 42.32
C GLU A 88 1.18 -10.98 42.33
N VAL A 89 1.79 -9.95 42.91
CA VAL A 89 3.25 -9.80 43.04
C VAL A 89 3.62 -9.31 44.44
N GLU A 90 4.78 -9.70 44.95
CA GLU A 90 5.22 -9.33 46.31
C GLU A 90 5.48 -7.81 46.44
N VAL A 91 5.33 -7.28 47.66
CA VAL A 91 5.70 -5.90 47.99
C VAL A 91 7.18 -5.65 47.68
N GLY A 92 7.49 -4.48 47.11
CA GLY A 92 8.81 -4.19 46.52
C GLY A 92 8.92 -4.53 45.03
N THR A 93 7.92 -5.18 44.43
CA THR A 93 7.77 -5.23 42.97
C THR A 93 7.31 -3.86 42.44
N HIS A 94 7.87 -3.45 41.30
CA HIS A 94 7.62 -2.15 40.65
C HIS A 94 7.15 -2.27 39.18
N SER A 95 7.17 -3.48 38.62
CA SER A 95 6.72 -3.75 37.26
C SER A 95 6.25 -5.21 37.09
N TYR A 96 5.46 -5.47 36.05
CA TYR A 96 4.97 -6.80 35.70
C TYR A 96 4.76 -6.92 34.19
N ALA A 97 5.08 -8.09 33.62
CA ALA A 97 4.89 -8.38 32.20
C ALA A 97 3.47 -8.90 31.94
N ILE A 98 2.70 -8.15 31.17
CA ILE A 98 1.40 -8.55 30.64
C ILE A 98 1.64 -9.36 29.36
N THR A 99 0.99 -10.51 29.21
CA THR A 99 1.11 -11.37 28.02
C THR A 99 -0.27 -11.85 27.58
N ASP A 100 -0.62 -11.63 26.32
CA ASP A 100 -1.83 -12.10 25.64
C ASP A 100 -3.16 -11.87 26.40
N VAL A 101 -3.29 -10.77 27.15
CA VAL A 101 -4.53 -10.44 27.88
C VAL A 101 -5.51 -9.74 26.95
N VAL A 102 -6.72 -10.30 26.81
CA VAL A 102 -7.71 -9.80 25.85
C VAL A 102 -8.81 -8.93 26.47
N ASN A 103 -9.35 -8.00 25.67
CA ASN A 103 -10.55 -7.19 25.99
C ASN A 103 -10.46 -6.34 27.27
N ILE A 104 -9.30 -5.74 27.56
CA ILE A 104 -9.11 -4.81 28.69
C ILE A 104 -8.98 -3.37 28.18
N GLY A 105 -9.71 -2.44 28.81
CA GLY A 105 -9.57 -0.99 28.55
C GLY A 105 -8.59 -0.29 29.49
N TYR A 106 -8.33 -0.90 30.66
CA TYR A 106 -7.48 -0.37 31.72
C TYR A 106 -6.77 -1.50 32.48
N LEU A 107 -5.61 -1.17 33.06
CA LEU A 107 -4.90 -1.98 34.05
C LEU A 107 -4.93 -1.27 35.41
N LEU A 108 -5.34 -1.98 36.46
CA LEU A 108 -5.39 -1.50 37.85
C LEU A 108 -4.27 -2.15 38.65
N VAL A 109 -3.64 -1.39 39.55
CA VAL A 109 -2.65 -1.90 40.51
C VAL A 109 -3.09 -1.53 41.93
N ILE A 110 -3.30 -2.55 42.77
CA ILE A 110 -3.97 -2.44 44.06
C ILE A 110 -3.06 -2.99 45.17
N ALA A 111 -2.79 -2.19 46.21
CA ALA A 111 -2.06 -2.67 47.39
C ALA A 111 -2.94 -3.61 48.24
N ALA A 112 -2.37 -4.71 48.73
CA ALA A 112 -3.10 -5.72 49.48
C ALA A 112 -2.25 -6.39 50.58
N ASN A 113 -2.92 -7.03 51.53
CA ASN A 113 -2.31 -7.89 52.54
C ASN A 113 -3.18 -9.15 52.77
N ALA A 114 -3.09 -9.77 53.96
CA ALA A 114 -3.89 -10.95 54.32
C ALA A 114 -5.38 -10.62 54.55
N GLU A 115 -5.69 -9.41 55.05
CA GLU A 115 -7.05 -8.98 55.39
C GLU A 115 -7.85 -8.52 54.16
N GLY A 116 -7.17 -8.02 53.12
CA GLY A 116 -7.83 -7.65 51.88
C GLY A 116 -7.02 -6.77 50.93
N GLU A 117 -7.73 -6.30 49.90
CA GLU A 117 -7.24 -5.37 48.89
C GLU A 117 -7.72 -3.94 49.19
N SER A 118 -6.87 -2.94 48.96
CA SER A 118 -7.16 -1.54 49.17
C SER A 118 -8.39 -1.05 48.38
N SER A 119 -9.18 -0.18 49.01
CA SER A 119 -10.26 0.57 48.37
C SER A 119 -9.75 1.72 47.50
N VAL A 120 -8.49 2.12 47.66
CA VAL A 120 -7.81 3.15 46.85
C VAL A 120 -6.71 2.49 46.02
N TYR A 121 -6.76 2.70 44.72
CA TYR A 121 -5.86 2.12 43.73
C TYR A 121 -5.61 3.12 42.60
N ALA A 122 -4.62 2.82 41.75
CA ALA A 122 -4.35 3.56 40.54
C ALA A 122 -4.58 2.67 39.32
N SER A 123 -5.05 3.30 38.24
CA SER A 123 -5.30 2.65 36.95
C SER A 123 -4.60 3.40 35.83
N VAL A 124 -4.13 2.67 34.82
CA VAL A 124 -3.66 3.21 33.54
C VAL A 124 -4.60 2.75 32.42
N ARG A 125 -4.93 3.65 31.49
CA ARG A 125 -5.70 3.30 30.30
C ARG A 125 -4.81 2.54 29.33
N VAL A 126 -5.29 1.39 28.83
CA VAL A 126 -4.64 0.67 27.74
C VAL A 126 -4.97 1.37 26.42
N ILE A 127 -3.96 1.51 25.57
CA ILE A 127 -4.10 1.94 24.18
C ILE A 127 -3.57 0.79 23.34
N ASP A 128 -4.51 0.05 22.75
CA ASP A 128 -4.30 -1.09 21.86
C ASP A 128 -3.41 -0.69 20.66
N PHE A 129 -2.29 -1.40 20.47
CA PHE A 129 -1.34 -1.15 19.37
C PHE A 129 -1.62 -2.05 18.15
N VAL A 130 -2.80 -1.88 17.54
CA VAL A 130 -3.13 -2.58 16.30
C VAL A 130 -2.08 -2.28 15.21
N LYS A 131 -1.43 -3.33 14.67
CA LYS A 131 -0.66 -3.21 13.42
C LYS A 131 -1.61 -2.80 12.29
N ASP A 132 -1.49 -1.54 11.89
CA ASP A 132 -2.20 -0.83 10.80
C ASP A 132 -3.00 -1.78 9.89
N SER A 133 -4.32 -1.76 10.08
CA SER A 133 -5.26 -2.73 9.49
C SER A 133 -5.12 -2.85 7.98
N SER A 134 -5.59 -3.97 7.42
CA SER A 134 -5.63 -4.22 5.97
C SER A 134 -6.23 -3.02 5.25
N PHE A 135 -5.39 -2.25 4.57
CA PHE A 135 -5.81 -1.05 3.85
C PHE A 135 -6.03 -1.44 2.40
N MET A 136 -7.18 -1.10 1.83
CA MET A 136 -7.50 -1.37 0.44
C MET A 136 -8.38 -0.23 -0.12
N ALA A 137 -7.85 0.50 -1.10
CA ALA A 137 -8.56 1.59 -1.77
C ALA A 137 -8.25 1.60 -3.27
N LEU A 138 -9.22 2.00 -4.09
CA LEU A 138 -8.96 2.35 -5.50
C LEU A 138 -8.67 3.84 -5.60
N TYR A 139 -7.69 4.22 -6.41
CA TYR A 139 -7.35 5.62 -6.66
C TYR A 139 -7.55 5.98 -8.13
N PHE A 140 -8.27 7.07 -8.39
CA PHE A 140 -8.53 7.58 -9.73
C PHE A 140 -7.67 8.84 -9.96
N LEU A 141 -6.70 8.76 -10.87
CA LEU A 141 -5.86 9.90 -11.25
C LEU A 141 -6.55 10.73 -12.32
N ASN A 142 -6.70 12.02 -12.09
CA ASN A 142 -7.30 12.96 -13.03
C ASN A 142 -6.23 13.96 -13.50
N SER A 143 -5.97 14.02 -14.80
CA SER A 143 -4.91 14.89 -15.34
C SER A 143 -5.24 16.38 -15.25
N GLY A 144 -6.52 16.74 -15.16
CA GLY A 144 -6.95 18.14 -15.29
C GLY A 144 -6.82 18.60 -16.75
N ASN A 145 -6.64 19.90 -16.97
CA ASN A 145 -6.36 20.46 -18.29
C ASN A 145 -4.98 21.14 -18.29
N MET A 146 -4.18 20.89 -19.33
CA MET A 146 -2.79 21.35 -19.42
C MET A 146 -2.67 22.87 -19.31
N GLY A 147 -1.85 23.32 -18.35
CA GLY A 147 -1.64 24.73 -18.02
C GLY A 147 -2.60 25.31 -16.96
N ASN A 148 -3.57 24.54 -16.46
CA ASN A 148 -4.52 25.01 -15.45
C ASN A 148 -4.14 24.64 -14.00
N ASN A 149 -3.12 23.80 -13.79
CA ASN A 149 -2.67 23.33 -12.47
C ASN A 149 -3.82 22.76 -11.62
N ASN A 150 -4.62 21.88 -12.24
CA ASN A 150 -5.83 21.31 -11.67
C ASN A 150 -5.91 19.78 -11.81
N SER A 151 -4.77 19.09 -11.80
CA SER A 151 -4.76 17.64 -11.61
C SER A 151 -5.22 17.26 -10.21
N SER A 152 -5.96 16.16 -10.09
CA SER A 152 -6.44 15.66 -8.80
C SER A 152 -6.31 14.15 -8.69
N LEU A 153 -6.40 13.66 -7.46
CA LEU A 153 -6.43 12.24 -7.13
C LEU A 153 -7.68 12.01 -6.28
N TYR A 154 -8.63 11.25 -6.80
CA TYR A 154 -9.82 10.83 -6.05
C TYR A 154 -9.53 9.46 -5.42
N MET A 155 -10.10 9.19 -4.25
CA MET A 155 -10.04 7.88 -3.61
C MET A 155 -11.43 7.26 -3.60
N TYR A 156 -11.54 5.98 -3.95
CA TYR A 156 -12.71 5.17 -3.64
C TYR A 156 -12.41 4.27 -2.45
N ASP A 157 -13.13 4.51 -1.35
CA ASP A 157 -13.09 3.74 -0.11
C ASP A 157 -13.96 2.49 -0.28
N ILE A 158 -13.32 1.33 -0.46
CA ILE A 158 -14.03 0.08 -0.77
C ILE A 158 -14.84 -0.41 0.45
N GLU A 159 -14.42 -0.08 1.67
CA GLU A 159 -15.13 -0.46 2.90
C GLU A 159 -16.37 0.42 3.15
N LYS A 160 -16.34 1.69 2.76
CA LYS A 160 -17.44 2.66 2.93
C LYS A 160 -18.35 2.79 1.70
N ASP A 161 -17.98 2.16 0.58
CA ASP A 161 -18.67 2.24 -0.72
C ASP A 161 -18.68 3.67 -1.33
N GLU A 162 -17.77 4.55 -0.87
CA GLU A 162 -17.77 6.01 -1.05
C GLU A 162 -16.61 6.52 -1.94
N VAL A 163 -16.88 7.48 -2.83
CA VAL A 163 -15.85 8.24 -3.56
C VAL A 163 -15.55 9.54 -2.81
N VAL A 164 -14.31 9.73 -2.39
CA VAL A 164 -13.80 10.96 -1.79
C VAL A 164 -13.06 11.78 -2.85
N PRO A 165 -13.63 12.91 -3.33
CA PRO A 165 -12.98 13.78 -4.31
C PRO A 165 -11.79 14.53 -3.69
N ASP A 166 -10.85 14.93 -4.55
CA ASP A 166 -9.66 15.72 -4.22
C ASP A 166 -8.88 15.20 -2.98
N TYR A 167 -8.83 13.88 -2.81
CA TYR A 167 -8.25 13.21 -1.66
C TYR A 167 -6.79 13.61 -1.39
N PHE A 168 -5.95 13.75 -2.43
CA PHE A 168 -4.57 14.23 -2.27
C PHE A 168 -4.51 15.66 -1.69
N LEU A 169 -5.43 16.55 -2.06
CA LEU A 169 -5.53 17.90 -1.50
C LEU A 169 -5.93 17.85 -0.03
N ALA A 170 -6.89 17.00 0.33
CA ALA A 170 -7.30 16.79 1.72
C ALA A 170 -6.14 16.24 2.59
N GLN A 171 -5.34 15.30 2.07
CA GLN A 171 -4.19 14.74 2.81
C GLN A 171 -3.00 15.70 2.93
N ASN A 172 -2.77 16.57 1.94
CA ASN A 172 -1.50 17.32 1.82
C ASN A 172 -1.62 18.84 1.91
N GLY A 173 -2.84 19.41 1.89
CA GLY A 173 -3.07 20.86 1.93
C GLY A 173 -2.60 21.62 0.68
N ARG A 174 -2.28 20.90 -0.41
CA ARG A 174 -1.88 21.45 -1.71
C ARG A 174 -2.44 20.61 -2.87
N GLY A 175 -2.57 21.22 -4.05
CA GLY A 175 -2.87 20.51 -5.29
C GLY A 175 -1.76 19.52 -5.69
N LEU A 176 -2.11 18.59 -6.57
CA LEU A 176 -1.20 17.58 -7.11
C LEU A 176 -0.23 18.17 -8.15
N GLY A 177 -0.70 19.13 -8.94
CA GLY A 177 0.08 19.85 -9.95
C GLY A 177 -0.67 20.01 -11.28
N ASP A 178 0.09 20.22 -12.35
CA ASP A 178 -0.42 20.26 -13.72
C ASP A 178 -0.12 18.98 -14.52
N THR A 179 -1.13 18.49 -15.25
CA THR A 179 -1.07 17.34 -16.16
C THR A 179 -0.48 16.07 -15.50
N ALA A 180 -1.11 15.56 -14.45
CA ALA A 180 -0.75 14.25 -13.89
C ALA A 180 -1.10 13.12 -14.87
N GLN A 181 -0.09 12.39 -15.35
CA GLN A 181 -0.13 11.62 -16.60
C GLN A 181 -0.25 10.10 -16.40
N ASP A 182 0.34 9.56 -15.34
CA ASP A 182 0.33 8.13 -14.99
C ASP A 182 0.59 7.92 -13.50
N MET A 183 0.17 6.77 -12.96
CA MET A 183 0.31 6.40 -11.56
C MET A 183 0.52 4.89 -11.42
N ILE A 184 1.41 4.49 -10.52
CA ILE A 184 1.63 3.09 -10.13
C ILE A 184 1.71 2.95 -8.60
N VAL A 185 1.34 1.78 -8.10
CA VAL A 185 1.57 1.33 -6.72
C VAL A 185 2.76 0.37 -6.73
N TYR A 186 3.73 0.55 -5.83
CA TYR A 186 4.82 -0.41 -5.67
C TYR A 186 5.33 -0.43 -4.23
N GLY A 187 5.22 -1.61 -3.59
CA GLY A 187 5.46 -1.75 -2.15
C GLY A 187 4.45 -0.95 -1.33
N ASP A 188 4.94 -0.22 -0.33
CA ASP A 188 4.14 0.63 0.56
C ASP A 188 3.90 2.05 0.02
N LYS A 189 4.14 2.30 -1.27
CA LYS A 189 4.13 3.64 -1.87
C LYS A 189 3.36 3.72 -3.18
N MET A 190 2.83 4.89 -3.47
CA MET A 190 2.35 5.27 -4.80
C MET A 190 3.32 6.26 -5.44
N TYR A 191 3.47 6.17 -6.75
CA TYR A 191 4.30 7.05 -7.57
C TYR A 191 3.40 7.65 -8.64
N ILE A 192 3.38 8.98 -8.75
CA ILE A 192 2.54 9.72 -9.69
C ILE A 192 3.42 10.61 -10.58
N ALA A 193 3.33 10.44 -11.90
CA ALA A 193 4.05 11.24 -12.87
C ALA A 193 3.28 12.53 -13.14
N VAL A 194 3.83 13.67 -12.72
CA VAL A 194 3.21 14.99 -12.93
C VAL A 194 3.97 15.74 -14.03
N TYR A 195 3.40 15.74 -15.23
CA TYR A 195 4.07 16.16 -16.47
C TYR A 195 4.44 17.65 -16.45
N GLY A 196 3.49 18.52 -16.08
CA GLY A 196 3.69 19.97 -16.07
C GLY A 196 4.66 20.43 -14.98
N GLU A 197 4.64 19.78 -13.82
CA GLU A 197 5.54 20.06 -12.68
C GLU A 197 6.97 19.52 -12.88
N SER A 198 7.19 18.63 -13.87
CA SER A 198 8.42 17.85 -14.04
C SER A 198 8.84 17.15 -12.75
N THR A 199 7.92 16.34 -12.20
CA THR A 199 8.12 15.61 -10.94
C THR A 199 7.50 14.22 -10.93
N ILE A 200 8.10 13.33 -10.15
CA ILE A 200 7.39 12.20 -9.54
C ILE A 200 6.96 12.60 -8.14
N GLU A 201 5.65 12.66 -7.90
CA GLU A 201 5.10 12.77 -6.55
C GLU A 201 5.03 11.36 -5.95
N VAL A 202 5.72 11.14 -4.82
CA VAL A 202 5.75 9.85 -4.12
C VAL A 202 4.96 9.98 -2.83
N THR A 203 3.96 9.12 -2.63
CA THR A 203 3.12 9.09 -1.44
C THR A 203 3.18 7.73 -0.73
N ASP A 204 2.69 7.66 0.50
CA ASP A 204 2.25 6.38 1.07
C ASP A 204 0.96 5.89 0.36
N LEU A 205 0.49 4.69 0.73
CA LEU A 205 -0.76 4.14 0.19
C LEU A 205 -2.01 4.94 0.60
N LYS A 206 -1.92 5.83 1.60
CA LYS A 206 -3.00 6.73 2.05
C LYS A 206 -2.85 8.13 1.41
N ALA A 207 -2.18 8.21 0.25
CA ALA A 207 -1.90 9.41 -0.54
C ALA A 207 -1.18 10.56 0.20
N LYS A 208 -0.52 10.30 1.33
CA LYS A 208 0.28 11.29 2.04
C LYS A 208 1.64 11.46 1.34
N SER A 209 1.97 12.69 0.93
CA SER A 209 3.23 13.03 0.28
C SER A 209 4.42 12.69 1.17
N ILE A 210 5.28 11.79 0.67
CA ILE A 210 6.58 11.41 1.27
C ILE A 210 7.69 12.29 0.66
N LYS A 211 7.72 12.41 -0.67
CA LYS A 211 8.76 13.12 -1.40
C LYS A 211 8.26 13.53 -2.79
N GLN A 212 8.56 14.75 -3.21
CA GLN A 212 8.41 15.18 -4.60
C GLN A 212 9.79 15.17 -5.27
N VAL A 213 10.03 14.21 -6.15
CA VAL A 213 11.31 14.02 -6.87
C VAL A 213 11.26 14.81 -8.17
N LYS A 214 12.12 15.83 -8.32
CA LYS A 214 12.22 16.61 -9.57
C LYS A 214 12.91 15.79 -10.67
N THR A 215 12.41 15.88 -11.90
CA THR A 215 12.86 15.08 -13.04
C THR A 215 13.56 15.93 -14.10
N GLU A 216 14.61 15.39 -14.72
CA GLU A 216 15.34 16.07 -15.80
C GLU A 216 14.64 15.87 -17.17
N GLY A 217 13.41 16.37 -17.25
CA GLY A 217 12.47 16.18 -18.35
C GLY A 217 11.06 15.89 -17.83
N GLN A 218 10.04 16.15 -18.64
CA GLN A 218 8.65 15.89 -18.24
C GLN A 218 8.38 14.38 -18.20
N PRO A 219 7.92 13.82 -17.06
CA PRO A 219 7.63 12.39 -16.95
C PRO A 219 6.33 12.04 -17.68
N ARG A 220 6.27 10.84 -18.27
CA ARG A 220 5.13 10.36 -19.06
C ARG A 220 4.46 9.16 -18.38
N TYR A 221 5.12 8.00 -18.39
CA TYR A 221 4.60 6.75 -17.83
C TYR A 221 5.63 6.09 -16.90
N MET A 222 5.17 5.12 -16.11
CA MET A 222 6.02 4.39 -15.17
C MET A 222 5.75 2.88 -15.14
N VAL A 223 6.79 2.12 -14.82
CA VAL A 223 6.70 0.69 -14.48
C VAL A 223 7.74 0.36 -13.41
N SER A 224 7.44 -0.61 -12.55
CA SER A 224 8.32 -1.02 -11.44
C SER A 224 8.86 -2.44 -11.63
N GLU A 225 10.13 -2.66 -11.33
CA GLU A 225 10.78 -3.97 -11.32
C GLU A 225 12.00 -3.95 -10.38
N GLY A 226 12.22 -5.04 -9.63
CA GLY A 226 13.48 -5.27 -8.89
C GLY A 226 13.90 -4.18 -7.90
N GLY A 227 12.96 -3.52 -7.20
CA GLY A 227 13.25 -2.41 -6.28
C GLY A 227 13.52 -1.08 -6.97
N LYS A 228 13.17 -0.94 -8.25
CA LYS A 228 13.31 0.28 -9.05
C LYS A 228 12.00 0.68 -9.70
N VAL A 229 11.80 1.97 -9.89
CA VAL A 229 10.77 2.53 -10.78
C VAL A 229 11.46 3.10 -12.02
N TYR A 230 10.99 2.70 -13.19
CA TYR A 230 11.45 3.18 -14.48
C TYR A 230 10.46 4.22 -14.98
N ILE A 231 10.95 5.37 -15.45
CA ILE A 231 10.10 6.49 -15.92
C ILE A 231 10.52 6.91 -17.32
N SER A 232 9.58 6.98 -18.26
CA SER A 232 9.81 7.64 -19.55
C SER A 232 9.77 9.16 -19.42
N TYR A 233 10.81 9.84 -19.90
CA TYR A 233 10.86 11.30 -19.99
C TYR A 233 10.70 11.73 -21.44
N TYR A 234 9.79 12.67 -21.68
CA TYR A 234 9.33 13.06 -23.02
C TYR A 234 10.43 13.68 -23.91
N ASN A 235 11.60 14.00 -23.33
CA ASN A 235 12.81 14.48 -23.99
C ASN A 235 13.72 13.36 -24.56
N GLY A 236 13.27 12.10 -24.56
CA GLY A 236 13.97 10.98 -25.21
C GLY A 236 14.87 10.14 -24.29
N TYR A 237 14.55 10.10 -22.99
CA TYR A 237 15.26 9.30 -21.99
C TYR A 237 14.30 8.40 -21.20
N VAL A 238 14.84 7.33 -20.62
CA VAL A 238 14.24 6.65 -19.47
C VAL A 238 15.14 6.84 -18.26
N ALA A 239 14.54 7.20 -17.14
CA ALA A 239 15.20 7.26 -15.83
C ALA A 239 14.96 5.97 -15.03
N ARG A 240 15.91 5.61 -14.18
CA ARG A 240 15.77 4.57 -13.14
C ARG A 240 15.84 5.22 -11.78
N LEU A 241 14.74 5.16 -11.03
CA LEU A 241 14.59 5.64 -9.67
C LEU A 241 14.71 4.47 -8.69
N ASP A 242 15.47 4.67 -7.62
CA ASP A 242 15.61 3.71 -6.53
C ASP A 242 14.49 3.89 -5.48
N THR A 243 13.76 2.83 -5.13
CA THR A 243 12.55 2.97 -4.29
C THR A 243 12.84 3.10 -2.79
N ALA A 244 14.09 2.92 -2.36
CA ALA A 244 14.51 3.06 -0.96
C ALA A 244 15.00 4.48 -0.64
N SER A 245 15.83 5.06 -1.51
CA SER A 245 16.34 6.43 -1.42
C SER A 245 15.41 7.48 -2.05
N LEU A 246 14.53 7.03 -2.96
CA LEU A 246 13.68 7.87 -3.81
C LEU A 246 14.50 8.87 -4.64
N GLU A 247 15.65 8.44 -5.16
CA GLU A 247 16.53 9.22 -6.04
C GLU A 247 16.62 8.60 -7.44
N VAL A 248 16.86 9.43 -8.45
CA VAL A 248 17.17 8.97 -9.82
C VAL A 248 18.65 8.60 -9.90
N GLU A 249 18.94 7.31 -9.92
CA GLU A 249 20.31 6.79 -9.92
C GLU A 249 20.93 6.68 -11.32
N ALA A 250 20.13 6.57 -12.38
CA ALA A 250 20.61 6.45 -13.75
C ALA A 250 19.60 6.95 -14.79
N LYS A 251 20.10 7.29 -15.99
CA LYS A 251 19.29 7.58 -17.18
C LYS A 251 19.90 6.92 -18.42
N VAL A 252 19.04 6.39 -19.30
CA VAL A 252 19.41 5.80 -20.60
C VAL A 252 18.69 6.57 -21.72
N LYS A 253 19.34 6.77 -22.86
CA LYS A 253 18.73 7.41 -24.02
C LYS A 253 17.93 6.38 -24.85
N VAL A 254 16.76 6.78 -25.33
CA VAL A 254 15.84 5.95 -26.14
C VAL A 254 15.52 6.63 -27.48
N GLY A 255 14.34 6.42 -28.06
CA GLY A 255 13.85 7.19 -29.21
C GLY A 255 13.22 8.54 -28.82
N ARG A 256 12.50 9.16 -29.75
CA ARG A 256 11.85 10.47 -29.54
C ARG A 256 10.52 10.31 -28.80
N ASN A 257 10.24 11.23 -27.86
CA ASN A 257 8.99 11.28 -27.10
C ASN A 257 8.52 9.90 -26.60
N PRO A 258 9.27 9.25 -25.68
CA PRO A 258 8.86 7.95 -25.15
C PRO A 258 7.57 8.07 -24.33
N GLU A 259 6.64 7.17 -24.60
CA GLU A 259 5.33 7.06 -23.94
C GLU A 259 5.37 5.90 -22.93
N GLN A 260 4.46 4.93 -23.03
CA GLN A 260 4.43 3.79 -22.11
C GLN A 260 5.67 2.89 -22.29
N LEU A 261 6.01 2.20 -21.21
CA LEU A 261 7.11 1.27 -21.08
C LEU A 261 6.65 0.02 -20.29
N ALA A 262 7.13 -1.16 -20.70
CA ALA A 262 6.79 -2.45 -20.09
C ALA A 262 8.04 -3.30 -19.88
N VAL A 263 8.07 -4.07 -18.79
CA VAL A 263 9.17 -5.00 -18.48
C VAL A 263 8.82 -6.39 -18.95
N SER A 264 9.76 -7.06 -19.62
CA SER A 264 9.71 -8.50 -19.90
C SER A 264 11.12 -9.08 -19.95
N SER A 265 11.31 -10.27 -19.37
CA SER A 265 12.56 -11.05 -19.42
C SER A 265 13.83 -10.23 -19.13
N ASN A 266 13.85 -9.48 -18.02
CA ASN A 266 14.94 -8.57 -17.59
C ASN A 266 15.27 -7.44 -18.59
N LYS A 267 14.31 -7.06 -19.45
CA LYS A 267 14.44 -5.97 -20.42
C LYS A 267 13.25 -5.04 -20.30
N LEU A 268 13.49 -3.76 -20.56
CA LEU A 268 12.47 -2.75 -20.65
C LEU A 268 12.22 -2.39 -22.12
N PHE A 269 10.97 -2.53 -22.55
CA PHE A 269 10.49 -2.17 -23.87
C PHE A 269 9.78 -0.82 -23.76
N VAL A 270 10.18 0.16 -24.58
CA VAL A 270 9.76 1.56 -24.47
C VAL A 270 9.23 2.03 -25.82
N SER A 271 7.94 2.40 -25.88
CA SER A 271 7.33 2.94 -27.09
C SER A 271 7.77 4.39 -27.31
N ASN A 272 8.37 4.69 -28.47
CA ASN A 272 8.78 6.04 -28.84
C ASN A 272 7.76 6.63 -29.84
N SER A 273 6.93 7.59 -29.43
CA SER A 273 5.84 8.10 -30.30
C SER A 273 6.31 9.15 -31.31
N GLY A 274 7.38 9.89 -31.00
CA GLY A 274 7.69 11.16 -31.68
C GLY A 274 6.54 12.17 -31.64
N GLY A 275 5.66 12.08 -30.63
CA GLY A 275 4.37 12.77 -30.57
C GLY A 275 4.41 14.29 -30.70
N MET A 276 5.52 14.94 -30.30
CA MET A 276 5.69 16.40 -30.46
C MET A 276 6.06 16.81 -31.90
N ASP A 277 6.70 15.91 -32.64
CA ASP A 277 7.19 16.18 -33.99
C ASP A 277 6.10 16.02 -35.07
N TYR A 278 4.85 15.72 -34.68
CA TYR A 278 3.71 15.41 -35.55
C TYR A 278 3.40 16.47 -36.63
N SER A 279 3.72 17.74 -36.35
CA SER A 279 3.49 18.90 -37.22
C SER A 279 4.78 19.41 -37.88
N THR A 280 5.88 18.66 -37.74
CA THR A 280 7.19 18.96 -38.32
C THR A 280 7.49 18.03 -39.50
N GLU A 281 8.51 18.36 -40.30
CA GLU A 281 9.00 17.49 -41.39
C GLU A 281 9.54 16.13 -40.90
N VAL A 282 9.85 15.99 -39.60
CA VAL A 282 10.35 14.73 -39.01
C VAL A 282 9.21 13.75 -38.72
N GLY A 283 8.01 14.26 -38.45
CA GLY A 283 6.81 13.48 -38.11
C GLY A 283 6.96 12.60 -36.86
N TYR A 284 5.94 11.78 -36.62
CA TYR A 284 5.96 10.76 -35.57
C TYR A 284 7.17 9.81 -35.67
N ASP A 285 7.53 9.19 -34.56
CA ASP A 285 8.49 8.10 -34.52
C ASP A 285 7.76 6.75 -34.69
N LYS A 286 8.50 5.68 -34.94
CA LYS A 286 7.97 4.35 -35.29
C LYS A 286 8.82 3.25 -34.67
N THR A 287 9.31 3.47 -33.46
CA THR A 287 10.26 2.56 -32.83
C THR A 287 9.91 2.16 -31.41
N VAL A 288 10.25 0.93 -31.05
CA VAL A 288 10.32 0.47 -29.66
C VAL A 288 11.79 0.29 -29.27
N SER A 289 12.23 1.02 -28.25
CA SER A 289 13.56 0.84 -27.66
C SER A 289 13.55 -0.36 -26.72
N VAL A 290 14.60 -1.18 -26.76
CA VAL A 290 14.84 -2.29 -25.82
C VAL A 290 16.06 -1.96 -24.98
N VAL A 291 15.87 -1.80 -23.68
CA VAL A 291 16.93 -1.55 -22.69
C VAL A 291 17.15 -2.83 -21.88
N ASP A 292 18.39 -3.28 -21.76
CA ASP A 292 18.75 -4.33 -20.80
C ASP A 292 18.78 -3.76 -19.38
N LEU A 293 18.09 -4.37 -18.42
CA LEU A 293 17.96 -3.79 -17.08
C LEU A 293 19.23 -3.93 -16.22
N SER A 294 20.07 -4.93 -16.49
CA SER A 294 21.28 -5.20 -15.73
C SER A 294 22.42 -4.24 -16.08
N THR A 295 22.59 -3.90 -17.36
CA THR A 295 23.53 -2.86 -17.82
C THR A 295 22.92 -1.46 -17.87
N PHE A 296 21.59 -1.36 -17.94
CA PHE A 296 20.82 -0.14 -18.18
C PHE A 296 21.22 0.60 -19.48
N THR A 297 21.38 -0.16 -20.56
CA THR A 297 21.73 0.35 -21.90
C THR A 297 20.71 -0.06 -22.95
N GLU A 298 20.41 0.81 -23.92
CA GLU A 298 19.65 0.44 -25.13
C GLU A 298 20.47 -0.59 -25.94
N ILE A 299 19.95 -1.82 -26.02
CA ILE A 299 20.59 -2.94 -26.75
C ILE A 299 20.01 -3.13 -28.16
N LYS A 300 18.76 -2.70 -28.39
CA LYS A 300 18.06 -2.78 -29.68
C LYS A 300 17.07 -1.62 -29.82
N LYS A 301 16.75 -1.29 -31.05
CA LYS A 301 15.64 -0.42 -31.45
C LYS A 301 14.89 -1.14 -32.57
N LEU A 302 13.59 -1.38 -32.36
CA LEU A 302 12.76 -2.21 -33.23
C LEU A 302 11.82 -1.32 -34.02
N ASP A 303 11.71 -1.54 -35.34
CA ASP A 303 10.71 -0.88 -36.17
C ASP A 303 9.31 -1.43 -35.86
N VAL A 304 8.34 -0.52 -35.75
CA VAL A 304 6.92 -0.79 -35.51
C VAL A 304 6.06 0.07 -36.46
N VAL A 305 4.73 -0.08 -36.44
CA VAL A 305 3.82 0.92 -37.04
C VAL A 305 4.03 2.28 -36.38
N LEU A 306 3.77 3.34 -37.14
CA LEU A 306 3.96 4.72 -36.74
C LEU A 306 3.19 5.09 -35.46
N ASN A 307 3.80 5.95 -34.63
CA ASN A 307 3.23 6.50 -33.41
C ASN A 307 2.86 5.43 -32.35
N PRO A 308 3.81 4.61 -31.87
CA PRO A 308 3.58 3.68 -30.76
C PRO A 308 3.37 4.44 -29.44
N THR A 309 2.26 4.20 -28.75
CA THR A 309 1.85 4.95 -27.55
C THR A 309 1.56 4.09 -26.32
N ARG A 310 1.08 2.85 -26.52
CA ARG A 310 0.84 1.87 -25.44
C ARG A 310 1.69 0.63 -25.62
N ILE A 311 2.10 0.04 -24.50
CA ILE A 311 2.86 -1.19 -24.46
C ILE A 311 2.58 -1.94 -23.17
N GLN A 312 2.32 -3.25 -23.28
CA GLN A 312 2.08 -4.15 -22.14
C GLN A 312 2.91 -5.43 -22.33
N ALA A 313 3.21 -6.15 -21.25
CA ALA A 313 3.82 -7.47 -21.30
C ALA A 313 2.85 -8.53 -20.75
N ASP A 314 2.97 -9.78 -21.20
CA ASP A 314 2.29 -10.92 -20.58
C ASP A 314 3.24 -11.81 -19.75
N GLU A 315 2.68 -12.63 -18.87
CA GLU A 315 3.44 -13.61 -18.07
C GLU A 315 4.16 -14.68 -18.91
N GLN A 316 3.79 -14.82 -20.19
CA GLN A 316 4.46 -15.71 -21.13
C GLN A 316 5.69 -15.04 -21.78
N GLY A 317 6.03 -13.82 -21.33
CA GLY A 317 7.20 -13.06 -21.77
C GLY A 317 7.00 -12.27 -23.06
N ASN A 318 5.84 -12.31 -23.70
CA ASN A 318 5.59 -11.52 -24.90
C ASN A 318 5.33 -10.05 -24.54
N VAL A 319 5.49 -9.17 -25.52
CA VAL A 319 5.17 -7.75 -25.40
C VAL A 319 4.18 -7.36 -26.51
N TYR A 320 3.20 -6.53 -26.19
CA TYR A 320 2.18 -6.04 -27.13
C TYR A 320 2.23 -4.52 -27.21
N VAL A 321 2.08 -3.97 -28.42
CA VAL A 321 2.20 -2.53 -28.70
C VAL A 321 0.93 -2.06 -29.40
N VAL A 322 0.35 -0.95 -28.94
CA VAL A 322 -0.62 -0.18 -29.73
C VAL A 322 0.11 0.98 -30.39
N SER A 323 0.01 1.05 -31.71
CA SER A 323 0.49 2.16 -32.51
C SER A 323 -0.69 2.93 -33.09
N MET A 324 -0.70 4.25 -32.98
CA MET A 324 -1.81 5.13 -33.36
C MET A 324 -1.86 5.45 -34.86
N GLY A 325 -0.79 5.15 -35.60
CA GLY A 325 -0.67 5.50 -37.01
C GLY A 325 -0.49 7.00 -37.22
N ASN A 326 -1.14 7.56 -38.27
CA ASN A 326 -1.02 8.99 -38.62
C ASN A 326 -2.37 9.74 -38.64
N TYR A 327 -3.46 9.12 -38.15
CA TYR A 327 -4.83 9.66 -38.23
C TYR A 327 -5.33 9.90 -39.66
N ALA A 328 -4.71 9.28 -40.67
CA ALA A 328 -5.07 9.38 -42.08
C ALA A 328 -5.06 7.99 -42.76
N ASP A 329 -4.02 7.67 -43.54
CA ASP A 329 -3.89 6.41 -44.30
C ASP A 329 -3.22 5.26 -43.52
N ILE A 330 -2.50 5.56 -42.43
CA ILE A 330 -1.95 4.56 -41.51
C ILE A 330 -2.91 4.42 -40.32
N PRO A 331 -3.66 3.31 -40.19
CA PRO A 331 -4.59 3.09 -39.10
C PRO A 331 -3.87 2.67 -37.81
N ASN A 332 -4.56 2.79 -36.68
CA ASN A 332 -4.05 2.21 -35.43
C ASN A 332 -3.87 0.69 -35.59
N THR A 333 -2.77 0.15 -35.07
CA THR A 333 -2.42 -1.27 -35.19
C THR A 333 -2.02 -1.83 -33.83
N VAL A 334 -2.61 -2.97 -33.45
CA VAL A 334 -2.13 -3.78 -32.33
C VAL A 334 -1.10 -4.78 -32.86
N GLN A 335 0.05 -4.83 -32.22
CA GLN A 335 1.17 -5.68 -32.60
C GLN A 335 1.65 -6.51 -31.42
N LYS A 336 2.36 -7.59 -31.73
CA LYS A 336 3.14 -8.39 -30.82
C LYS A 336 4.64 -8.27 -31.13
N ILE A 337 5.46 -8.28 -30.09
CA ILE A 337 6.91 -8.43 -30.14
C ILE A 337 7.26 -9.75 -29.45
N ASN A 338 7.94 -10.64 -30.15
CA ASN A 338 8.62 -11.79 -29.53
C ASN A 338 9.91 -11.27 -28.86
N THR A 339 10.08 -11.49 -27.56
CA THR A 339 11.17 -10.91 -26.77
C THR A 339 12.49 -11.69 -26.82
N GLU A 340 12.49 -12.89 -27.43
CA GLU A 340 13.69 -13.68 -27.73
C GLU A 340 14.25 -13.34 -29.12
N THR A 341 13.38 -13.36 -30.15
CA THR A 341 13.77 -13.11 -31.55
C THR A 341 13.80 -11.64 -31.92
N TYR A 342 13.05 -10.80 -31.20
CA TYR A 342 12.74 -9.40 -31.52
C TYR A 342 11.96 -9.22 -32.83
N GLU A 343 11.26 -10.27 -33.27
CA GLU A 343 10.31 -10.22 -34.38
C GLU A 343 9.05 -9.45 -33.97
N VAL A 344 8.60 -8.56 -34.85
CA VAL A 344 7.40 -7.73 -34.68
C VAL A 344 6.34 -8.21 -35.65
N THR A 345 5.15 -8.55 -35.15
CA THR A 345 4.03 -9.04 -35.96
C THR A 345 2.75 -8.30 -35.62
N SER A 346 2.03 -7.80 -36.64
CA SER A 346 0.69 -7.23 -36.45
C SER A 346 -0.31 -8.34 -36.11
N LEU A 347 -1.16 -8.11 -35.11
CA LEU A 347 -2.21 -9.07 -34.73
C LEU A 347 -3.38 -8.97 -35.72
N THR A 348 -3.26 -9.57 -36.91
CA THR A 348 -4.25 -9.44 -38.01
C THR A 348 -5.68 -9.89 -37.66
N ASN A 349 -5.82 -10.70 -36.61
CA ASN A 349 -7.12 -11.19 -36.11
C ASN A 349 -7.68 -10.31 -34.99
N CYS A 350 -6.92 -9.33 -34.50
CA CYS A 350 -7.35 -8.31 -33.56
C CYS A 350 -7.71 -7.05 -34.35
N PRO A 351 -8.87 -6.41 -34.11
CA PRO A 351 -9.13 -5.07 -34.64
C PRO A 351 -8.15 -4.05 -34.04
N ASN A 352 -8.09 -2.88 -34.68
CA ASN A 352 -7.41 -1.68 -34.22
C ASN A 352 -7.72 -1.37 -32.74
N ALA A 353 -6.82 -0.66 -32.05
CA ALA A 353 -7.05 -0.14 -30.69
C ALA A 353 -6.49 1.27 -30.53
N THR A 354 -6.99 1.99 -29.52
CA THR A 354 -6.48 3.28 -29.03
C THR A 354 -5.78 3.08 -27.67
N GLU A 355 -6.39 2.28 -26.80
CA GLU A 355 -5.95 2.03 -25.42
C GLU A 355 -5.90 0.54 -25.09
N MET A 356 -5.06 0.16 -24.13
CA MET A 356 -4.81 -1.25 -23.77
C MET A 356 -4.33 -1.44 -22.32
N ALA A 357 -5.07 -2.24 -21.54
CA ALA A 357 -4.66 -2.78 -20.25
C ALA A 357 -4.38 -4.30 -20.35
N TYR A 358 -3.65 -4.85 -19.38
CA TYR A 358 -3.41 -6.29 -19.21
C TYR A 358 -3.75 -6.72 -17.78
N GLU A 359 -4.47 -7.84 -17.64
CA GLU A 359 -4.64 -8.58 -16.37
C GLU A 359 -4.95 -10.05 -16.69
N ASP A 360 -4.47 -10.99 -15.86
CA ASP A 360 -4.78 -12.44 -15.90
C ASP A 360 -4.79 -13.09 -17.31
N GLY A 361 -3.72 -12.88 -18.08
CA GLY A 361 -3.56 -13.47 -19.42
C GLY A 361 -4.46 -12.86 -20.50
N LYS A 362 -5.07 -11.69 -20.25
CA LYS A 362 -5.93 -10.98 -21.20
C LYS A 362 -5.48 -9.54 -21.38
N LEU A 363 -5.48 -9.10 -22.63
CA LEU A 363 -5.50 -7.69 -22.99
C LEU A 363 -6.95 -7.23 -23.06
N PHE A 364 -7.25 -6.11 -22.42
CA PHE A 364 -8.51 -5.39 -22.54
C PHE A 364 -8.24 -4.12 -23.34
N LEU A 365 -8.93 -3.94 -24.47
CA LEU A 365 -8.67 -2.85 -25.40
C LEU A 365 -9.96 -2.13 -25.78
N PHE A 366 -9.83 -0.85 -26.08
CA PHE A 366 -10.87 -0.11 -26.81
C PHE A 366 -10.29 0.62 -28.02
N TYR A 367 -11.14 0.81 -29.02
CA TYR A 367 -10.87 1.60 -30.21
C TYR A 367 -11.83 2.78 -30.27
N ALA A 368 -11.27 3.96 -30.10
CA ALA A 368 -11.95 5.24 -30.26
C ALA A 368 -11.00 6.16 -31.03
N GLN A 369 -11.29 6.37 -32.31
CA GLN A 369 -10.62 7.35 -33.15
C GLN A 369 -11.29 8.73 -33.00
N TRP A 370 -10.56 9.82 -33.30
CA TRP A 370 -11.13 11.16 -33.16
C TRP A 370 -12.32 11.36 -34.12
N GLY A 371 -13.49 11.69 -33.58
CA GLY A 371 -14.74 11.79 -34.35
C GLY A 371 -15.44 10.46 -34.66
N MET A 372 -14.98 9.33 -34.11
CA MET A 372 -15.64 8.04 -34.22
C MET A 372 -16.93 8.02 -33.38
N SER A 373 -18.08 7.82 -34.01
CA SER A 373 -19.41 7.92 -33.37
C SER A 373 -19.83 6.70 -32.53
N SER A 374 -19.00 5.67 -32.46
CA SER A 374 -19.32 4.39 -31.80
C SER A 374 -18.02 3.65 -31.47
N PRO A 375 -17.45 3.85 -30.27
CA PRO A 375 -16.27 3.11 -29.82
C PRO A 375 -16.48 1.60 -29.84
N ALA A 376 -15.42 0.84 -30.11
CA ALA A 376 -15.43 -0.61 -30.01
C ALA A 376 -14.62 -1.07 -28.79
N PHE A 377 -15.13 -2.06 -28.06
CA PHE A 377 -14.47 -2.69 -26.92
C PHE A 377 -14.18 -4.16 -27.26
N LEU A 378 -13.05 -4.70 -26.79
CA LEU A 378 -12.63 -6.06 -27.10
C LEU A 378 -11.64 -6.66 -26.08
N THR A 379 -11.48 -7.97 -26.18
CA THR A 379 -10.47 -8.75 -25.46
C THR A 379 -9.49 -9.40 -26.45
N PHE A 380 -8.26 -9.64 -26.01
CA PHE A 380 -7.34 -10.57 -26.66
C PHE A 380 -6.69 -11.47 -25.61
N ASP A 381 -6.86 -12.78 -25.76
CA ASP A 381 -6.33 -13.79 -24.85
C ASP A 381 -4.88 -14.12 -25.24
N THR A 382 -3.93 -13.81 -24.36
CA THR A 382 -2.49 -13.90 -24.67
C THR A 382 -1.99 -15.34 -24.70
N LYS A 383 -2.69 -16.27 -24.06
CA LYS A 383 -2.30 -17.68 -23.99
C LYS A 383 -2.70 -18.45 -25.25
N SER A 384 -3.87 -18.17 -25.79
CA SER A 384 -4.40 -18.73 -27.04
C SER A 384 -4.04 -17.90 -28.28
N GLN A 385 -3.54 -16.67 -28.08
CA GLN A 385 -3.19 -15.72 -29.14
C GLN A 385 -4.38 -15.37 -30.05
N SER A 386 -5.55 -15.16 -29.43
CA SER A 386 -6.82 -14.96 -30.16
C SER A 386 -7.59 -13.74 -29.64
N ALA A 387 -8.19 -12.99 -30.56
CA ALA A 387 -9.13 -11.94 -30.21
C ALA A 387 -10.47 -12.55 -29.78
N GLY A 388 -10.99 -12.10 -28.65
CA GLY A 388 -12.33 -12.43 -28.18
C GLY A 388 -13.36 -11.37 -28.59
N THR A 389 -14.50 -11.38 -27.92
CA THR A 389 -15.54 -10.35 -28.07
C THR A 389 -15.25 -9.12 -27.20
N SER A 390 -16.16 -8.15 -27.25
CA SER A 390 -16.31 -7.12 -26.22
C SER A 390 -16.22 -7.71 -24.82
N PHE A 391 -15.49 -7.04 -23.92
CA PHE A 391 -15.56 -7.31 -22.48
C PHE A 391 -16.80 -6.72 -21.83
N ILE A 392 -17.47 -5.74 -22.45
CA ILE A 392 -18.77 -5.26 -22.00
C ILE A 392 -19.84 -6.23 -22.53
N THR A 393 -20.53 -6.94 -21.62
CA THR A 393 -21.47 -8.04 -21.95
C THR A 393 -22.95 -7.71 -21.67
N ASP A 394 -23.24 -6.63 -20.94
CA ASP A 394 -24.60 -6.19 -20.60
C ASP A 394 -25.20 -5.14 -21.56
N GLY A 395 -24.39 -4.60 -22.47
CA GLY A 395 -24.80 -3.54 -23.40
C GLY A 395 -24.61 -2.11 -22.87
N THR A 396 -23.89 -1.92 -21.76
CA THR A 396 -23.45 -0.59 -21.30
C THR A 396 -22.74 0.16 -22.43
N SER A 397 -23.11 1.42 -22.64
CA SER A 397 -22.53 2.27 -23.68
C SER A 397 -21.68 3.38 -23.06
N ILE A 398 -20.45 3.50 -23.54
CA ILE A 398 -19.50 4.57 -23.23
C ILE A 398 -19.20 5.25 -24.56
N GLN A 399 -19.41 6.56 -24.63
CA GLN A 399 -19.36 7.34 -25.88
C GLN A 399 -17.98 7.97 -26.11
N SER A 400 -17.33 8.42 -25.02
CA SER A 400 -16.01 9.07 -25.07
C SER A 400 -14.99 8.37 -24.16
N PRO A 401 -14.70 7.07 -24.36
CA PRO A 401 -13.72 6.35 -23.56
C PRO A 401 -12.33 6.98 -23.75
N TYR A 402 -11.65 7.23 -22.64
CA TYR A 402 -10.49 8.11 -22.55
C TYR A 402 -9.23 7.40 -22.02
N SER A 403 -9.38 6.51 -21.04
CA SER A 403 -8.32 5.62 -20.57
C SER A 403 -8.89 4.27 -20.13
N ILE A 404 -8.05 3.25 -20.01
CA ILE A 404 -8.43 1.92 -19.51
C ILE A 404 -7.40 1.44 -18.48
N SER A 405 -7.87 0.71 -17.47
CA SER A 405 -7.03 0.03 -16.48
C SER A 405 -7.68 -1.31 -16.15
N ALA A 406 -6.89 -2.32 -15.83
CA ALA A 406 -7.36 -3.60 -15.31
C ALA A 406 -6.58 -3.87 -14.01
N VAL A 407 -7.29 -4.08 -12.91
CA VAL A 407 -6.70 -4.28 -11.58
C VAL A 407 -7.69 -4.92 -10.60
N GLY A 408 -7.23 -5.90 -9.84
CA GLY A 408 -8.07 -6.62 -8.87
C GLY A 408 -9.15 -7.49 -9.53
N GLY A 409 -8.91 -7.96 -10.75
CA GLY A 409 -9.86 -8.77 -11.53
C GLY A 409 -11.03 -7.97 -12.13
N ASN A 410 -10.92 -6.64 -12.21
CA ASN A 410 -11.94 -5.73 -12.71
C ASN A 410 -11.36 -4.79 -13.79
N VAL A 411 -12.17 -4.46 -14.79
CA VAL A 411 -11.80 -3.56 -15.88
C VAL A 411 -12.44 -2.20 -15.66
N TYR A 412 -11.61 -1.16 -15.62
CA TYR A 412 -12.01 0.24 -15.43
C TYR A 412 -11.84 1.00 -16.74
N VAL A 413 -12.93 1.53 -17.29
CA VAL A 413 -12.91 2.42 -18.45
C VAL A 413 -13.24 3.84 -17.99
N ALA A 414 -12.35 4.79 -18.24
CA ALA A 414 -12.63 6.20 -18.01
C ALA A 414 -13.38 6.81 -19.21
N GLU A 415 -14.26 7.78 -18.94
CA GLU A 415 -14.91 8.62 -19.95
C GLU A 415 -14.62 10.10 -19.69
N SER A 416 -14.39 10.90 -20.74
CA SER A 416 -14.26 12.35 -20.61
C SER A 416 -14.61 13.13 -21.88
N ASP A 417 -15.07 14.38 -21.71
CA ASP A 417 -15.36 15.34 -22.78
C ASP A 417 -14.34 16.50 -22.86
N TYR A 418 -13.23 16.41 -22.10
CA TYR A 418 -12.17 17.41 -21.94
C TYR A 418 -12.60 18.73 -21.25
N LYS A 419 -13.80 18.80 -20.66
CA LYS A 419 -14.37 20.05 -20.10
C LYS A 419 -14.96 19.87 -18.70
N ASN A 420 -15.68 18.77 -18.49
CA ASN A 420 -16.38 18.45 -17.26
C ASN A 420 -15.64 17.36 -16.48
N ASN A 421 -16.10 17.08 -15.25
CA ASN A 421 -15.72 15.87 -14.54
C ASN A 421 -16.02 14.63 -15.40
N GLY A 422 -15.07 13.71 -15.45
CA GLY A 422 -15.22 12.43 -16.14
C GLY A 422 -15.89 11.38 -15.26
N ASP A 423 -16.04 10.19 -15.82
CA ASP A 423 -16.59 9.03 -15.13
C ASP A 423 -15.63 7.84 -15.20
N ILE A 424 -15.69 6.95 -14.21
CA ILE A 424 -15.09 5.60 -14.26
C ILE A 424 -16.20 4.55 -14.27
N TYR A 425 -16.22 3.73 -15.32
CA TYR A 425 -17.08 2.55 -15.43
C TYR A 425 -16.29 1.31 -15.02
N CYS A 426 -16.72 0.63 -13.95
CA CYS A 426 -16.08 -0.57 -13.41
C CYS A 426 -16.87 -1.82 -13.86
N PHE A 427 -16.23 -2.67 -14.66
CA PHE A 427 -16.77 -3.94 -15.13
C PHE A 427 -16.16 -5.12 -14.36
N GLY A 428 -17.00 -6.04 -13.90
CA GLY A 428 -16.55 -7.29 -13.28
C GLY A 428 -15.99 -8.28 -14.30
N GLY A 429 -15.35 -9.35 -13.83
CA GLY A 429 -14.79 -10.41 -14.69
C GLY A 429 -15.79 -11.18 -15.56
N ASP A 430 -17.10 -10.99 -15.39
CA ASP A 430 -18.16 -11.50 -16.27
C ASP A 430 -18.60 -10.50 -17.36
N GLY A 431 -18.00 -9.30 -17.35
CA GLY A 431 -18.20 -8.23 -18.32
C GLY A 431 -19.37 -7.28 -18.06
N LYS A 432 -20.06 -7.40 -16.93
CA LYS A 432 -21.15 -6.48 -16.56
C LYS A 432 -20.64 -5.29 -15.77
N LEU A 433 -21.31 -4.15 -15.94
CA LEU A 433 -21.06 -2.94 -15.14
C LEU A 433 -21.42 -3.23 -13.68
N PHE A 434 -20.40 -3.33 -12.83
CA PHE A 434 -20.56 -3.49 -11.39
C PHE A 434 -20.93 -2.16 -10.74
N LYS A 435 -20.21 -1.08 -11.09
CA LYS A 435 -20.45 0.26 -10.55
C LYS A 435 -19.95 1.34 -11.52
N LYS A 436 -20.57 2.52 -11.44
CA LYS A 436 -20.11 3.76 -12.10
C LYS A 436 -19.75 4.78 -11.02
N PHE A 437 -18.64 5.48 -11.20
CA PHE A 437 -18.13 6.49 -10.29
C PHE A 437 -17.95 7.82 -11.01
N GLU A 438 -18.28 8.94 -10.37
CA GLU A 438 -17.78 10.24 -10.78
C GLU A 438 -16.27 10.33 -10.49
N ALA A 439 -15.53 10.95 -11.40
CA ALA A 439 -14.12 11.24 -11.27
C ALA A 439 -13.83 12.73 -11.58
N GLY A 440 -12.56 13.14 -11.53
CA GLY A 440 -12.19 14.50 -11.89
C GLY A 440 -12.12 14.70 -13.41
N LEU A 441 -11.63 15.87 -13.81
CA LEU A 441 -11.39 16.22 -15.21
C LEU A 441 -10.27 15.34 -15.82
N ASN A 442 -10.59 14.69 -16.96
CA ASN A 442 -9.68 13.80 -17.72
C ASN A 442 -9.06 12.64 -16.88
N PRO A 443 -9.83 11.61 -16.50
CA PRO A 443 -9.32 10.49 -15.68
C PRO A 443 -8.36 9.58 -16.46
N MET A 444 -7.09 9.54 -16.06
CA MET A 444 -5.99 8.88 -16.75
C MET A 444 -5.75 7.43 -16.34
N LYS A 445 -6.03 7.08 -15.07
CA LYS A 445 -5.55 5.84 -14.48
C LYS A 445 -6.39 5.43 -13.28
N VAL A 446 -6.66 4.13 -13.14
CA VAL A 446 -7.11 3.50 -11.90
C VAL A 446 -6.02 2.58 -11.39
N VAL A 447 -5.73 2.62 -10.08
CA VAL A 447 -4.87 1.64 -9.39
C VAL A 447 -5.54 1.17 -8.10
N LEU A 448 -5.22 -0.06 -7.69
CA LEU A 448 -5.56 -0.60 -6.38
C LEU A 448 -4.37 -0.42 -5.44
N ALA A 449 -4.53 0.39 -4.40
CA ALA A 449 -3.58 0.51 -3.31
C ALA A 449 -3.99 -0.44 -2.19
N GLN A 450 -3.22 -1.51 -2.00
CA GLN A 450 -3.48 -2.56 -1.01
C GLN A 450 -2.27 -2.79 -0.10
N LYS A 451 -2.54 -2.95 1.19
CA LYS A 451 -1.55 -3.32 2.22
C LYS A 451 -1.96 -4.65 2.84
N ASP A 452 -1.35 -5.72 2.36
CA ASP A 452 -1.58 -7.05 2.91
C ASP A 452 -0.94 -7.19 4.29
N ASN A 453 -1.71 -7.71 5.24
CA ASN A 453 -1.22 -8.09 6.56
C ASN A 453 -0.59 -9.49 6.50
N ILE A 454 0.61 -9.53 5.90
CA ILE A 454 1.60 -10.61 6.02
C ILE A 454 2.35 -10.45 7.35
#